data_AF-A0A936C3Z3-F1
#
_entry.id   AF-A0A936C3Z3-F1
#
_cell.length_a   1.000
_cell.length_b   1.000
_cell.length_c   1.000
_cell.angle_alpha   90.00
_cell.angle_beta   90.00
_cell.angle_gamma   90.00
#
_symmetry.space_group_name_H-M   'P 1'
#
loop_
_entity.id
_entity.type
_entity.pdbx_description
1 polymer ?
#
loop_
_entity_poly.entity_id
_entity_poly.type
_entity_poly.pdbx_seq_one_letter_code
_entity_poly.pdbx_strand_id
1 'polypeptide(L)'
;MKCTDESAGPVPASFSIRDRDVRVLELLDRWPGGECGYYKVRGDDGSTYILRQEARNQTWSLTFFVADDAHWPAAPHAFRAPRRRPPRRQCQ
;
A
#
# COMPACT_ATOMS: atom_id res chain seq x y z
N MET A 1 35.83 15.35 -8.87
CA MET A 1 34.60 15.46 -9.68
C MET A 1 33.50 14.78 -8.88
N LYS A 2 32.34 15.43 -8.75
CA LYS A 2 31.34 15.24 -7.68
C LYS A 2 31.05 13.77 -7.34
N CYS A 3 31.33 13.39 -6.10
CA CYS A 3 30.65 12.27 -5.45
C CYS A 3 29.17 12.67 -5.36
N THR A 4 28.34 12.20 -6.30
CA THR A 4 26.91 12.17 -6.05
C THR A 4 26.68 10.85 -5.34
N ASP A 5 26.74 10.89 -4.01
CA ASP A 5 25.98 9.94 -3.21
C ASP A 5 24.57 9.95 -3.81
N GLU A 6 24.20 8.85 -4.46
CA GLU A 6 22.87 8.64 -5.02
C GLU A 6 21.95 8.40 -3.83
N SER A 7 21.73 9.49 -3.11
CA SER A 7 21.20 9.52 -1.77
C SER A 7 19.86 8.84 -1.83
N ALA A 8 19.78 7.66 -1.23
CA ALA A 8 18.53 7.01 -0.96
C ALA A 8 17.78 7.94 0.01
N GLY A 9 17.03 8.88 -0.56
CA GLY A 9 16.24 9.84 0.21
C GLY A 9 15.40 9.10 1.25
N PRO A 10 15.16 9.72 2.41
CA PRO A 10 14.51 9.06 3.53
C PRO A 10 13.14 8.51 3.09
N VAL A 11 12.94 7.21 3.33
CA VAL A 11 11.64 6.55 3.13
C VAL A 11 10.73 6.97 4.29
N PRO A 12 9.48 7.39 4.03
CA PRO A 12 8.57 7.78 5.09
C PRO A 12 8.20 6.56 5.96
N ALA A 13 8.36 6.69 7.28
CA ALA A 13 7.98 5.64 8.24
C ALA A 13 6.47 5.59 8.51
N SER A 14 5.77 6.71 8.33
CA SER A 14 4.32 6.82 8.41
C SER A 14 3.85 8.03 7.62
N PHE A 15 2.60 8.02 7.18
CA PHE A 15 1.98 9.13 6.47
C PHE A 15 0.48 9.18 6.76
N SER A 16 -0.06 10.40 6.80
CA SER A 16 -1.48 10.61 7.05
C SER A 16 -2.20 10.89 5.72
N ILE A 17 -3.19 10.05 5.40
CA ILE A 17 -4.06 10.21 4.23
C ILE A 17 -5.41 10.74 4.72
N ARG A 18 -5.67 12.03 4.50
CA ARG A 18 -6.88 12.73 4.97
C ARG A 18 -7.01 12.66 6.50
N ASP A 19 -7.75 11.67 7.00
CA ASP A 19 -8.05 11.44 8.43
C ASP A 19 -7.50 10.10 8.95
N ARG A 20 -6.81 9.34 8.10
CA ARG A 20 -6.23 8.05 8.45
C ARG A 20 -4.71 8.18 8.56
N ASP A 21 -4.15 7.80 9.70
CA ASP A 21 -2.71 7.63 9.83
C ASP A 21 -2.33 6.20 9.42
N VAL A 22 -1.44 6.08 8.43
CA VAL A 22 -0.97 4.80 7.93
C VAL A 22 0.50 4.66 8.25
N ARG A 23 0.86 3.66 9.05
CA ARG A 23 2.26 3.35 9.33
C ARG A 23 2.81 2.48 8.22
N VAL A 24 3.96 2.84 7.67
CA VAL A 24 4.65 2.00 6.68
C VAL A 24 5.32 0.86 7.43
N LEU A 25 4.86 -0.37 7.20
CA LEU A 25 5.50 -1.57 7.73
C LEU A 25 6.73 -1.95 6.91
N GLU A 26 6.61 -1.87 5.58
CA GLU A 26 7.63 -2.36 4.68
C GLU A 26 7.65 -1.55 3.38
N LEU A 27 8.85 -1.23 2.89
CA LEU A 27 9.03 -0.70 1.54
C LEU A 27 9.16 -1.88 0.58
N LEU A 28 8.16 -2.06 -0.29
CA LEU A 28 8.12 -3.16 -1.26
C LEU A 28 9.02 -2.88 -2.46
N ASP A 29 8.92 -1.68 -3.03
CA ASP A 29 9.71 -1.27 -4.19
C ASP A 29 10.00 0.23 -4.18
N ARG A 30 11.11 0.61 -4.80
CA ARG A 30 11.50 2.00 -5.07
C ARG A 30 11.91 2.13 -6.53
N TRP A 31 11.26 3.05 -7.23
CA TRP A 31 11.60 3.43 -8.59
C TRP A 31 12.09 4.88 -8.60
N PRO A 32 13.42 5.10 -8.48
CA PRO A 32 13.98 6.43 -8.61
C PRO A 32 13.84 6.88 -10.07
N GLY A 33 13.23 8.04 -10.28
CA GLY A 33 13.22 8.74 -11.56
C GLY A 33 13.89 10.11 -11.41
N GLY A 34 14.45 10.65 -12.50
CA GLY A 34 15.32 11.82 -12.46
C GLY A 34 14.73 13.05 -11.77
N GLU A 35 13.44 13.33 -11.96
CA GLU A 35 12.75 14.45 -11.29
C GLU A 35 11.67 13.98 -10.30
N CYS A 36 11.25 12.72 -10.42
CA CYS A 36 10.16 12.15 -9.64
C CYS A 36 10.46 10.69 -9.33
N GLY A 37 10.37 10.30 -8.06
CA GLY A 37 10.51 8.91 -7.62
C GLY A 37 9.15 8.31 -7.26
N TYR A 38 8.98 7.02 -7.49
CA TYR A 38 7.83 6.26 -7.00
C TYR A 38 8.27 5.29 -5.91
N TYR A 39 7.46 5.16 -4.88
CA TYR A 39 7.72 4.31 -3.72
C TYR A 39 6.48 3.47 -3.47
N LYS A 40 6.64 2.15 -3.54
CA LYS A 40 5.60 1.19 -3.22
C LYS A 40 5.81 0.70 -1.79
N VAL A 41 4.88 0.98 -0.91
CA VAL A 41 4.96 0.66 0.52
C VAL A 41 3.77 -0.18 0.96
N ARG A 42 3.97 -1.01 1.98
CA ARG A 42 2.92 -1.73 2.68
C ARG A 42 2.60 -1.01 3.98
N GLY A 43 1.33 -0.67 4.17
CA GLY A 43 0.83 -0.08 5.41
C GLY A 43 0.60 -1.13 6.50
N ASP A 44 0.45 -0.68 7.74
CA ASP A 44 0.05 -1.52 8.88
C ASP A 44 -1.36 -2.08 8.71
N ASP A 45 -2.18 -1.35 7.96
CA ASP A 45 -3.47 -1.75 7.46
C ASP A 45 -3.37 -2.83 6.35
N GLY A 46 -2.28 -3.58 6.21
CA GLY A 46 -2.11 -4.61 5.16
C GLY A 46 -2.12 -4.12 3.69
N SER A 47 -2.57 -2.89 3.48
CA SER A 47 -2.84 -2.20 2.23
C SER A 47 -1.54 -1.76 1.56
N THR A 48 -1.52 -1.77 0.22
CA THR A 48 -0.36 -1.37 -0.57
C THR A 48 -0.57 0.02 -1.15
N TYR A 49 0.43 0.89 -1.03
CA TYR A 49 0.36 2.28 -1.46
C TYR A 49 1.51 2.59 -2.43
N ILE A 50 1.22 3.33 -3.49
CA ILE A 50 2.21 3.89 -4.42
C ILE A 50 2.23 5.41 -4.23
N LEU A 51 3.31 5.88 -3.61
CA LEU A 51 3.58 7.28 -3.36
C LEU A 51 4.53 7.81 -4.43
N ARG A 52 4.21 8.98 -4.99
CA ARG A 52 5.08 9.74 -5.88
C ARG A 52 5.73 10.85 -5.08
N GLN A 53 7.06 10.89 -5.09
CA GLN A 53 7.87 11.94 -4.51
C GLN A 53 8.37 12.87 -5.61
N GLU A 54 8.12 14.17 -5.49
CA GLU A 54 8.72 15.15 -6.39
C GLU A 54 10.03 15.67 -5.79
N ALA A 55 11.15 15.50 -6.51
CA ALA A 55 12.46 15.89 -6.01
C ALA A 55 12.59 17.41 -5.81
N ARG A 56 11.91 18.20 -6.65
CA ARG A 56 11.99 19.68 -6.64
C ARG A 56 11.35 20.30 -5.41
N ASN A 57 10.18 19.80 -5.00
CA ASN A 57 9.39 20.38 -3.90
C ASN A 57 9.38 19.52 -2.65
N GLN A 58 10.02 18.33 -2.68
CA GLN A 58 9.98 17.34 -1.62
C GLN A 58 8.54 16.97 -1.20
N THR A 59 7.61 17.11 -2.14
CA THR A 59 6.19 16.82 -1.95
C THR A 59 5.92 15.36 -2.23
N TRP A 60 5.01 14.79 -1.43
CA TRP A 60 4.52 13.43 -1.59
C TRP A 60 3.08 13.46 -2.09
N SER A 61 2.76 12.62 -3.06
CA SER A 61 1.41 12.49 -3.61
C SER A 61 1.06 11.02 -3.76
N LEU A 62 -0.10 10.63 -3.22
CA LEU A 62 -0.62 9.28 -3.40
C LEU A 62 -1.11 9.13 -4.85
N THR A 63 -0.47 8.24 -5.61
CA THR A 63 -0.87 7.97 -7.00
C THR A 63 -1.87 6.82 -7.06
N PHE A 64 -1.66 5.80 -6.22
CA PHE A 64 -2.47 4.60 -6.21
C PHE A 64 -2.43 3.94 -4.84
N PHE A 65 -3.52 3.27 -4.47
CA PHE A 65 -3.56 2.38 -3.31
C PHE A 65 -4.45 1.19 -3.60
N VAL A 66 -4.09 0.04 -3.02
CA VAL A 66 -4.90 -1.18 -2.99
C VAL A 66 -5.17 -1.47 -1.53
N ALA A 67 -6.43 -1.33 -1.14
CA ALA A 67 -6.86 -1.74 0.18
C ALA A 67 -6.83 -3.27 0.26
N ASP A 68 -6.20 -3.81 1.30
CA ASP A 68 -6.36 -5.22 1.64
C ASP A 68 -7.65 -5.36 2.44
N ASP A 69 -8.73 -5.83 1.78
CA ASP A 69 -10.05 -6.01 2.40
C ASP A 69 -10.05 -7.05 3.55
N ALA A 70 -8.90 -7.62 3.92
CA ALA A 70 -8.80 -8.77 4.81
C ALA A 70 -8.54 -8.43 6.30
N HIS A 71 -8.11 -7.22 6.66
CA HIS A 71 -7.64 -6.92 8.04
C HIS A 71 -8.37 -5.75 8.74
N TRP A 72 -9.56 -5.34 8.31
CA TRP A 72 -10.40 -4.40 9.07
C TRP A 72 -10.71 -4.93 10.49
N PRO A 73 -10.30 -4.27 11.60
CA PRO A 73 -10.78 -4.64 12.93
C PRO A 73 -12.17 -4.02 13.13
N ALA A 74 -13.16 -4.89 13.36
CA ALA A 74 -14.58 -4.60 13.70
C ALA A 74 -15.58 -4.37 12.54
N ALA A 75 -15.85 -5.42 11.73
CA ALA A 75 -16.99 -5.69 10.80
C ALA A 75 -18.07 -4.59 10.50
N PRO A 76 -18.71 -4.49 9.31
CA PRO A 76 -19.17 -5.61 8.47
C PRO A 76 -19.20 -5.32 6.94
N HIS A 77 -18.15 -5.67 6.20
CA HIS A 77 -18.27 -5.96 4.77
C HIS A 77 -18.24 -7.47 4.59
N ALA A 78 -19.24 -8.15 5.17
CA ALA A 78 -19.57 -9.51 4.80
C ALA A 78 -20.07 -9.52 3.36
N PHE A 79 -19.15 -9.49 2.39
CA PHE A 79 -19.44 -10.02 1.08
C PHE A 79 -19.66 -11.52 1.27
N ARG A 80 -20.93 -11.85 1.41
CA ARG A 80 -21.48 -13.17 1.62
C ARG A 80 -21.04 -14.06 0.46
N ALA A 81 -19.99 -14.86 0.64
CA ALA A 81 -19.70 -15.96 -0.25
C ALA A 81 -20.98 -16.83 -0.36
N PRO A 82 -21.53 -17.09 -1.55
CA PRO A 82 -22.63 -18.02 -1.67
C PRO A 82 -22.12 -19.39 -1.20
N ARG A 83 -22.69 -19.89 -0.09
CA ARG A 83 -22.40 -21.25 0.36
C ARG A 83 -22.78 -22.19 -0.79
N ARG A 84 -21.78 -22.73 -1.50
CA ARG A 84 -22.00 -23.83 -2.44
C ARG A 84 -22.58 -25.00 -1.64
N ARG A 85 -23.86 -25.31 -1.86
CA ARG A 85 -24.47 -26.53 -1.31
C ARG A 85 -23.66 -27.73 -1.84
N PRO A 86 -23.16 -28.64 -1.00
CA PRO A 86 -22.70 -29.92 -1.51
C PRO A 86 -23.90 -30.68 -2.11
N PRO A 87 -23.76 -31.33 -3.27
CA PRO A 87 -24.81 -32.20 -3.78
C PRO A 87 -25.05 -33.33 -2.76
N ARG A 88 -26.32 -33.58 -2.43
CA ARG A 88 -26.70 -34.74 -1.62
C ARG A 88 -26.23 -36.00 -2.36
N ARG A 89 -25.37 -36.80 -1.72
CA ARG A 89 -25.19 -38.20 -2.11
C ARG A 89 -26.55 -38.87 -2.00
N GLN A 90 -27.12 -39.27 -3.14
CA GLN A 90 -28.18 -40.27 -3.14
C GLN A 90 -27.47 -41.62 -3.13
N CYS A 91 -27.57 -42.33 -2.01
CA CYS A 91 -27.31 -43.76 -1.98
C CYS A 91 -28.46 -44.43 -2.75
N GLN A 92 -28.12 -45.15 -3.81
CA GLN A 92 -28.88 -46.31 -4.27
C GLN A 92 -28.17 -47.57 -3.80
#